data_AF-A0A2N2EHF5-F1
#
_entry.id   AF-A0A2N2EHF5-F1
#
_cell.length_a   1.000
_cell.length_b   1.000
_cell.length_c   1.000
_cell.angle_alpha   90.00
_cell.angle_beta   90.00
_cell.angle_gamma   90.00
#
_symmetry.space_group_name_H-M   'P 1'
#
loop_
_entity.id
_entity.type
_entity.pdbx_description
1 polymer ?
#
loop_
_entity_poly.entity_id
_entity_poly.type
_entity_poly.pdbx_seq_one_letter_code
_entity_poly.pdbx_strand_id
1 'polypeptide(L)'
;MHVLFIVLNEVEYLADILTRIREVGLRGATVIESIGSATVIENDLYSVSFLASLVNVLEGKNKASRVIFSLIEREEQVIKAMDEVQLILGGDLKKPNKGMMFVLPVTHFRGGELERHIESREMKKNLAKGKKS
;
A
#
# COMPACT_ATOMS: atom_id res chain seq x y z
N MET A 1 8.58 10.03 -10.37
CA MET A 1 7.56 9.70 -9.34
C MET A 1 7.26 8.21 -9.43
N HIS A 2 6.76 7.65 -8.35
CA HIS A 2 6.59 6.20 -8.21
C HIS A 2 5.26 5.90 -7.53
N VAL A 3 4.62 4.80 -7.91
CA VAL A 3 3.53 4.22 -7.11
C VAL A 3 4.06 2.99 -6.41
N LEU A 4 3.98 2.97 -5.09
CA LEU A 4 4.27 1.79 -4.27
C LEU A 4 2.99 1.00 -4.12
N PHE A 5 3.02 -0.27 -4.50
CA PHE A 5 1.99 -1.26 -4.20
C PHE A 5 2.44 -2.13 -3.03
N ILE A 6 1.52 -2.39 -2.11
CA ILE A 6 1.67 -3.31 -0.97
C ILE A 6 0.49 -4.27 -1.02
N VAL A 7 0.77 -5.54 -1.28
CA VAL A 7 -0.20 -6.63 -1.17
C VAL A 7 -0.07 -7.20 0.23
N LEU A 8 -1.11 -7.06 1.03
CA LEU A 8 -1.16 -7.43 2.44
C LEU A 8 -2.12 -8.60 2.64
N ASN A 9 -1.59 -9.71 3.15
CA ASN A 9 -2.40 -10.89 3.49
C ASN A 9 -2.83 -10.89 4.96
N GLU A 10 -1.99 -10.34 5.84
CA GLU A 10 -2.24 -10.18 7.28
C GLU A 10 -2.88 -8.80 7.53
N VAL A 11 -4.19 -8.72 7.26
CA VAL A 11 -4.96 -7.46 7.28
C VAL A 11 -5.00 -6.77 8.63
N GLU A 12 -4.67 -7.47 9.71
CA GLU A 12 -4.50 -6.90 11.05
C GLU A 12 -3.44 -5.78 11.10
N TYR A 13 -2.42 -5.84 10.23
CA TYR A 13 -1.37 -4.82 10.15
C TYR A 13 -1.74 -3.61 9.30
N LEU A 14 -2.93 -3.58 8.68
CA LEU A 14 -3.32 -2.53 7.76
C LEU A 14 -3.25 -1.14 8.41
N ALA A 15 -3.78 -0.99 9.63
CA ALA A 15 -3.81 0.29 10.32
C ALA A 15 -2.41 0.79 10.68
N ASP A 16 -1.54 -0.11 11.12
CA ASP A 16 -0.15 0.20 11.47
C ASP A 16 0.65 0.61 10.23
N ILE A 17 0.47 -0.11 9.12
CA ILE A 17 1.09 0.21 7.83
C ILE A 17 0.66 1.60 7.36
N LEU A 18 -0.64 1.89 7.33
CA LEU A 18 -1.16 3.20 6.88
C LEU A 18 -0.67 4.34 7.78
N THR A 19 -0.56 4.10 9.08
CA THR A 19 -0.04 5.08 10.04
C THR A 19 1.44 5.34 9.78
N ARG A 20 2.25 4.28 9.66
CA ARG A 20 3.69 4.39 9.51
C ARG A 20 4.11 5.01 8.18
N ILE A 21 3.47 4.66 7.07
CA ILE A 21 3.80 5.29 5.77
C ILE A 21 3.48 6.79 5.78
N ARG A 22 2.45 7.22 6.53
CA ARG A 22 2.14 8.64 6.71
C ARG A 22 3.24 9.35 7.51
N GLU A 23 3.80 8.71 8.53
CA GLU A 23 4.95 9.22 9.31
C GLU A 23 6.22 9.33 8.45
N VAL A 24 6.40 8.46 7.45
CA VAL A 24 7.46 8.54 6.44
C VAL A 24 7.24 9.70 5.44
N GLY A 25 6.07 10.35 5.50
CA GLY A 25 5.73 11.52 4.71
C GLY A 25 4.99 11.20 3.41
N LEU A 26 4.42 10.00 3.28
CA LEU A 26 3.49 9.69 2.20
C LEU A 26 2.15 10.41 2.48
N ARG A 27 1.62 11.05 1.43
CA ARG A 27 0.51 12.02 1.54
C ARG A 27 -0.86 11.40 1.29
N GLY A 28 -0.95 10.08 1.17
CA GLY A 28 -2.21 9.40 0.93
C GLY A 28 -1.98 8.02 0.37
N ALA A 29 -2.90 7.13 0.65
CA ALA A 29 -2.91 5.79 0.09
C ALA A 29 -4.36 5.40 -0.21
N THR A 30 -4.53 4.57 -1.22
CA THR A 30 -5.81 3.94 -1.54
C THR A 30 -5.70 2.46 -1.19
N VAL A 31 -6.77 1.90 -0.62
CA VAL A 31 -6.83 0.50 -0.22
C VAL A 31 -7.94 -0.17 -1.01
N ILE A 32 -7.64 -1.28 -1.65
CA ILE A 32 -8.57 -2.12 -2.40
C ILE A 32 -8.66 -3.48 -1.70
N GLU A 33 -9.88 -3.99 -1.56
CA GLU A 33 -10.14 -5.37 -1.16
C GLU A 33 -9.80 -6.34 -2.30
N SER A 34 -9.04 -7.38 -1.99
CA SER A 34 -8.56 -8.35 -2.97
C SER A 34 -8.58 -9.77 -2.42
N ILE A 35 -8.47 -10.74 -3.32
CA ILE A 35 -8.35 -12.16 -3.00
C ILE A 35 -7.07 -12.67 -3.64
N GLY A 36 -6.24 -13.36 -2.86
CA GLY A 36 -5.03 -14.00 -3.36
C GLY A 36 -5.35 -15.15 -4.32
N SER A 37 -4.51 -15.34 -5.34
CA SER A 37 -4.73 -16.40 -6.35
C SER A 37 -4.74 -17.81 -5.75
N ALA A 38 -3.95 -18.08 -4.71
CA ALA A 38 -3.97 -19.37 -4.01
C ALA A 38 -5.38 -19.68 -3.45
N THR A 39 -6.00 -18.68 -2.82
CA THR A 39 -7.38 -18.76 -2.33
C THR A 39 -8.39 -18.99 -3.45
N VAL A 40 -8.19 -18.39 -4.62
CA VAL A 40 -9.07 -18.63 -5.79
C VAL A 40 -8.94 -20.07 -6.26
N ILE A 41 -7.72 -20.59 -6.39
CA ILE A 41 -7.47 -21.96 -6.85
C ILE A 41 -8.04 -22.98 -5.86
N GLU A 42 -7.83 -22.79 -4.55
CA GLU A 42 -8.43 -23.65 -3.53
C GLU A 42 -9.96 -23.67 -3.64
N ASN A 43 -10.59 -22.51 -3.77
CA ASN A 43 -12.05 -22.42 -3.89
C ASN A 43 -12.62 -22.92 -5.24
N ASP A 44 -11.80 -23.06 -6.29
CA ASP A 44 -12.21 -23.59 -7.60
C ASP A 44 -12.02 -25.11 -7.68
N LEU A 45 -10.95 -25.63 -7.05
CA LEU A 45 -10.67 -27.07 -6.95
C LEU A 45 -11.68 -27.82 -6.07
N TYR A 46 -12.18 -27.17 -5.03
CA TYR A 46 -13.34 -27.65 -4.31
C TYR A 46 -14.57 -27.05 -5.00
N SER A 47 -15.53 -27.85 -5.46
CA SER A 47 -16.83 -27.32 -5.91
C SER A 47 -17.59 -26.81 -4.67
N VAL A 48 -17.17 -25.68 -4.15
CA VAL A 48 -17.65 -25.16 -2.87
C VAL A 48 -19.05 -24.62 -3.11
N SER A 49 -20.06 -25.35 -2.65
CA SER A 49 -21.43 -24.83 -2.53
C SER A 49 -21.38 -23.45 -1.86
N PHE A 50 -22.28 -22.52 -2.24
CA PHE A 50 -22.42 -21.20 -1.61
C PHE A 50 -22.45 -21.24 -0.07
N LEU A 51 -22.96 -22.34 0.49
CA LEU A 51 -23.00 -22.61 1.92
C LEU A 51 -21.58 -22.82 2.50
N ALA A 52 -20.75 -23.57 1.81
CA ALA A 52 -19.39 -23.87 2.23
C ALA A 52 -18.43 -22.69 2.00
N SER A 53 -18.71 -21.82 1.02
CA SER A 53 -17.95 -20.56 0.87
C SER A 53 -18.29 -19.58 1.99
N LEU A 54 -19.55 -19.51 2.41
CA LEU A 54 -19.98 -18.77 3.60
C LEU A 54 -19.34 -19.33 4.87
N VAL A 55 -19.30 -20.65 5.06
CA VAL A 55 -18.60 -21.29 6.19
C VAL A 55 -17.11 -20.96 6.16
N ASN A 56 -16.45 -21.01 5.00
CA ASN A 56 -15.04 -20.63 4.88
C ASN A 56 -14.78 -19.16 5.20
N VAL A 57 -15.72 -18.26 4.91
CA VAL A 57 -15.64 -16.84 5.33
C VAL A 57 -15.83 -16.73 6.85
N LEU A 58 -16.84 -17.41 7.42
CA LEU A 58 -17.13 -17.40 8.86
C LEU A 58 -16.02 -18.04 9.70
N GLU A 59 -15.36 -19.08 9.17
CA GLU A 59 -14.23 -19.77 9.79
C GLU A 59 -12.88 -19.08 9.51
N GLY A 60 -12.87 -17.95 8.80
CA GLY A 60 -11.65 -17.20 8.49
C GLY A 60 -10.69 -17.92 7.53
N LYS A 61 -11.15 -18.96 6.84
CA LYS A 61 -10.38 -19.73 5.84
C LYS A 61 -10.18 -18.94 4.55
N ASN A 62 -11.13 -18.07 4.19
CA ASN A 62 -10.92 -17.07 3.15
C ASN A 62 -10.10 -15.91 3.71
N LYS A 63 -8.78 -15.97 3.52
CA LYS A 63 -7.88 -14.86 3.86
C LYS A 63 -8.12 -13.68 2.92
N ALA A 64 -9.00 -12.77 3.33
CA ALA A 64 -9.17 -11.48 2.67
C ALA A 64 -7.80 -10.80 2.59
N SER A 65 -7.43 -10.34 1.39
CA SER A 65 -6.19 -9.61 1.17
C SER A 65 -6.51 -8.14 0.89
N ARG A 66 -5.55 -7.26 1.12
CA ARG A 66 -5.67 -5.82 0.85
C ARG A 66 -4.54 -5.39 -0.06
N VAL A 67 -4.87 -4.66 -1.13
CA VAL A 67 -3.87 -3.97 -1.94
C VAL A 67 -3.88 -2.51 -1.54
N ILE A 68 -2.79 -2.04 -0.96
CA ILE A 68 -2.56 -0.64 -0.64
C ILE A 68 -1.68 -0.07 -1.75
N PHE A 69 -2.03 1.09 -2.28
CA PHE A 69 -1.13 1.80 -3.18
C PHE A 69 -1.06 3.29 -2.86
N SER A 70 0.13 3.85 -3.00
CA SER A 70 0.41 5.25 -2.69
C SER A 70 1.31 5.85 -3.75
N LEU A 71 0.97 7.05 -4.21
CA LEU A 71 1.81 7.83 -5.11
C LEU A 71 2.87 8.59 -4.29
N ILE A 72 4.12 8.47 -4.72
CA ILE A 72 5.31 8.96 -4.02
C ILE A 72 6.14 9.81 -4.99
N GLU A 73 6.50 11.01 -4.54
CA GLU A 73 7.29 11.94 -5.34
C GLU A 73 8.74 11.46 -5.51
N ARG A 74 9.40 11.13 -4.39
CA ARG A 74 10.84 10.89 -4.33
C ARG A 74 11.18 9.43 -4.04
N GLU A 75 12.19 8.91 -4.73
CA GLU A 75 12.59 7.51 -4.65
C GLU A 75 13.07 7.10 -3.27
N GLU A 76 13.78 7.98 -2.55
CA GLU A 76 14.24 7.67 -1.19
C GLU A 76 13.07 7.44 -0.21
N GLN A 77 11.91 8.07 -0.46
CA GLN A 77 10.71 7.83 0.35
C GLN A 77 10.08 6.48 0.05
N VAL A 78 10.23 5.97 -1.19
CA VAL A 78 9.75 4.65 -1.58
C VAL A 78 10.50 3.59 -0.79
N ILE A 79 11.84 3.64 -0.82
CA ILE A 79 12.70 2.68 -0.11
C ILE A 79 12.41 2.73 1.39
N LYS A 80 12.37 3.93 1.98
CA LYS A 80 12.04 4.08 3.40
C LYS A 80 10.65 3.53 3.76
N ALA A 81 9.65 3.73 2.92
CA ALA A 81 8.32 3.16 3.15
C ALA A 81 8.34 1.62 3.09
N MET A 82 9.08 1.04 2.14
CA MET A 82 9.23 -0.41 2.03
C MET A 82 9.91 -1.00 3.26
N ASP A 83 10.99 -0.38 3.74
CA ASP A 83 11.72 -0.82 4.93
C ASP A 83 10.83 -0.79 6.19
N GLU A 84 10.07 0.28 6.37
CA GLU A 84 9.18 0.43 7.52
C GLU A 84 8.02 -0.57 7.51
N VAL A 85 7.42 -0.83 6.33
CA VAL A 85 6.39 -1.86 6.19
C VAL A 85 6.96 -3.25 6.42
N GLN A 86 8.19 -3.50 5.94
CA GLN A 86 8.90 -4.75 6.19
C GLN A 86 9.13 -4.98 7.69
N LEU A 87 9.49 -3.95 8.45
CA LEU A 87 9.65 -4.02 9.91
C LEU A 87 8.32 -4.37 10.61
N ILE A 88 7.22 -3.74 10.21
CA ILE A 88 5.88 -4.02 10.78
C ILE A 88 5.49 -5.49 10.58
N LEU A 89 5.79 -6.05 9.41
CA LEU A 89 5.47 -7.44 9.06
C LEU A 89 6.42 -8.49 9.68
N GLY A 90 7.31 -8.06 10.59
CA GLY A 90 8.23 -8.95 11.31
C GLY A 90 9.53 -9.26 10.57
N GLY A 91 9.92 -8.41 9.61
CA GLY A 91 11.21 -8.49 8.92
C GLY A 91 11.14 -9.29 7.63
N ASP A 92 11.55 -10.56 7.64
CA ASP A 92 11.76 -11.31 6.38
C ASP A 92 10.46 -11.62 5.63
N LEU A 93 10.18 -10.85 4.57
CA LEU A 93 9.04 -11.02 3.66
C LEU A 93 9.17 -12.24 2.73
N LYS A 94 10.31 -12.95 2.74
CA LYS A 94 10.44 -14.23 2.02
C LYS A 94 9.63 -15.35 2.69
N LYS A 95 9.16 -15.14 3.91
CA LYS A 95 8.25 -16.08 4.59
C LYS A 95 6.90 -16.11 3.86
N PRO A 96 6.31 -17.30 3.69
CA PRO A 96 5.02 -17.42 3.04
C PRO A 96 3.95 -16.61 3.80
N ASN A 97 2.96 -16.11 3.05
CA ASN A 97 1.78 -15.40 3.55
C ASN A 97 2.00 -14.05 4.24
N LYS A 98 3.17 -13.41 4.14
CA LYS A 98 3.37 -12.04 4.63
C LYS A 98 2.89 -10.94 3.68
N GLY A 99 2.87 -11.22 2.38
CA GLY A 99 2.49 -10.27 1.33
C GLY A 99 3.65 -9.95 0.38
N MET A 100 3.51 -8.89 -0.42
CA MET A 100 4.58 -8.41 -1.30
C MET A 100 4.50 -6.90 -1.53
N MET A 101 5.62 -6.29 -1.87
CA MET A 101 5.70 -4.88 -2.26
C MET A 101 6.41 -4.74 -3.59
N PHE A 102 5.93 -3.84 -4.44
CA PHE A 102 6.58 -3.51 -5.70
C PHE A 102 6.25 -2.09 -6.13
N VAL A 103 7.05 -1.57 -7.05
CA VAL A 103 7.02 -0.16 -7.44
C VAL A 103 6.87 -0.05 -8.95
N LEU A 104 5.99 0.86 -9.40
CA LEU A 104 5.87 1.20 -10.82
C LEU A 104 6.23 2.69 -11.04
N PRO A 105 6.90 3.04 -12.15
CA PRO A 105 7.16 4.42 -12.49
C PRO A 105 5.86 5.13 -12.90
N VAL A 106 5.69 6.38 -12.45
CA VAL A 106 4.55 7.22 -12.83
C VAL A 106 5.06 8.43 -13.59
N THR A 107 4.61 8.56 -14.83
CA THR A 107 4.99 9.66 -15.74
C THR A 107 4.10 10.89 -15.58
N HIS A 108 2.82 10.68 -15.26
CA HIS A 108 1.82 11.73 -15.22
C HIS A 108 0.80 11.43 -14.12
N PHE A 109 0.38 12.46 -13.40
CA PHE A 109 -0.68 12.39 -12.41
C PHE A 109 -1.35 13.77 -12.29
N ARG A 110 -2.58 13.79 -11.78
CA ARG A 110 -3.35 15.00 -11.47
C ARG A 110 -4.21 14.75 -10.24
N GLY A 111 -4.39 15.78 -9.44
CA GLY A 111 -5.20 15.78 -8.23
C GLY A 111 -4.54 15.08 -7.05
N GLY A 112 -5.32 15.02 -5.96
CA GLY A 112 -4.91 14.39 -4.71
C GLY A 112 -4.12 15.32 -3.78
N GLU A 113 -3.86 14.83 -2.58
CA GLU A 113 -3.13 15.57 -1.54
C GLU A 113 -1.66 15.81 -1.93
N LEU A 114 -1.06 14.88 -2.68
CA LEU A 114 0.34 14.99 -3.09
C LEU A 114 0.58 16.20 -4.00
N GLU A 115 -0.28 16.44 -5.00
CA GLU A 115 -0.14 17.57 -5.93
C GLU A 115 -0.23 18.90 -5.15
N ARG A 116 -1.28 19.07 -4.33
CA ARG A 116 -1.44 20.26 -3.47
C ARG A 116 -0.23 20.47 -2.55
N HIS A 117 0.35 19.39 -2.05
CA HIS A 117 1.53 19.47 -1.21
C HIS A 117 2.80 19.90 -1.98
N ILE A 118 2.98 19.42 -3.21
CA ILE A 118 4.07 19.86 -4.10
C ILE A 118 3.93 21.35 -4.40
N GLU A 119 2.75 21.79 -4.86
CA GLU A 119 2.47 23.20 -5.19
C GLU A 119 2.72 24.13 -3.99
N SER A 120 2.23 23.76 -2.80
CA SER A 120 2.44 24.55 -1.58
C SER A 120 3.92 24.67 -1.20
N ARG A 121 4.71 23.60 -1.36
CA ARG A 121 6.16 23.63 -1.09
C ARG A 121 6.89 24.51 -2.09
N GLU A 122 6.56 24.44 -3.37
CA GLU A 122 7.19 25.25 -4.42
C GLU A 122 6.87 26.74 -4.26
N MET A 123 5.61 27.08 -3.94
CA MET A 123 5.21 28.46 -3.65
C MET A 123 6.03 29.06 -2.50
N LYS A 124 6.19 28.33 -1.39
CA LYS A 124 7.01 28.77 -0.24
C LYS A 124 8.47 28.98 -0.62
N LYS A 125 9.04 28.08 -1.43
CA LYS A 125 10.43 28.17 -1.91
C LYS A 125 10.65 29.41 -2.77
N ASN A 126 9.69 29.76 -3.63
CA ASN A 126 9.77 30.94 -4.49
C ASN A 126 9.67 32.24 -3.70
N LEU A 127 8.73 32.31 -2.74
CA LEU A 127 8.62 33.47 -1.82
C LEU A 127 9.91 33.70 -1.02
N ALA A 128 10.58 32.64 -0.58
CA ALA A 128 11.84 32.74 0.16
C ALA A 128 13.02 33.22 -0.71
N LYS A 129 13.00 32.95 -2.02
CA LYS A 129 14.01 33.43 -2.98
C LYS A 129 13.80 34.90 -3.35
N GLY A 130 12.56 35.31 -3.58
CA GLY A 130 12.23 36.71 -3.92
C GLY A 130 12.46 37.72 -2.79
N LYS A 131 12.52 37.27 -1.53
CA LYS A 131 12.93 38.12 -0.38
C LYS A 131 14.44 38.31 -0.25
N LYS A 132 15.25 37.59 -1.04
CA LYS A 132 16.73 37.66 -1.01
C LYS A 132 17.33 38.46 -2.18
N SER A 133 16.50 38.96 -3.10
CA SER A 133 16.88 39.90 -4.17
C SER A 133 16.41 41.30 -3.81
#